data_AF-A0A935EUX9-F1
#
_entry.id   AF-A0A935EUX9-F1
#
_cell.length_a   1.000
_cell.length_b   1.000
_cell.length_c   1.000
_cell.angle_alpha   90.00
_cell.angle_beta   90.00
_cell.angle_gamma   90.00
#
_symmetry.space_group_name_H-M   'P 1'
#
loop_
_entity.id
_entity.type
_entity.pdbx_description
1 polymer ?
#
loop_
_entity_poly.entity_id
_entity_poly.type
_entity_poly.pdbx_seq_one_letter_code
_entity_poly.pdbx_strand_id
1 'polypeptide(L)'
;MRLRRFGYLLTIILLASAGAMRPESTRSAGKVLDPLVSGPYPVGVTTTVFVDAARTDALTKESRTLVTEIWYPAVDETTGLPKNKFSDFIPGGITPQFEALAKIGYRKPLSEVERAFWNSSVRDARVRSGKFPVIFFSHGNGGTRTQNTFWCDYLASHGYIVVSPDHTGNAMMTIIKGKPVMYQPKERDNAAQDRPKDIIFLLDQMTLWNGGADSRFAGRLDLSKPVAAGMSFGSFTAIRVADLDTRFKAVIAMAAAPETHTNLQVPSLYLLETRTKRSE
;
A
#
# COMPACT_ATOMS: atom_id res chain seq x y z
N MET A 1 57.22 0.54 -61.89
CA MET A 1 57.51 -0.18 -60.62
C MET A 1 56.18 -0.59 -59.99
N ARG A 2 55.85 -1.88 -60.02
CA ARG A 2 54.67 -2.50 -59.41
C ARG A 2 55.13 -3.27 -58.16
N LEU A 3 54.55 -3.03 -56.99
CA LEU A 3 54.82 -3.83 -55.78
C LEU A 3 53.87 -5.03 -55.67
N ARG A 4 54.44 -6.15 -55.23
CA ARG A 4 53.86 -7.50 -55.16
C ARG A 4 53.02 -7.73 -53.89
N ARG A 5 52.10 -8.68 -54.01
CA ARG A 5 51.20 -9.29 -53.01
C ARG A 5 51.94 -10.00 -51.86
N PHE A 6 51.29 -10.14 -50.70
CA PHE A 6 51.09 -11.41 -49.99
C PHE A 6 49.91 -11.26 -49.00
N GLY A 7 49.02 -12.24 -48.96
CA GLY A 7 47.85 -12.29 -48.06
C GLY A 7 48.04 -13.27 -46.91
N TYR A 8 47.19 -13.18 -45.89
CA TYR A 8 46.97 -14.24 -44.91
C TYR A 8 45.49 -14.40 -44.58
N LEU A 9 45.13 -15.67 -44.48
CA LEU A 9 43.84 -16.33 -44.28
C LEU A 9 43.32 -16.11 -42.85
N LEU A 10 42.03 -15.79 -42.68
CA LEU A 10 41.33 -15.88 -41.40
C LEU A 10 40.64 -17.25 -41.32
N THR A 11 41.03 -18.08 -40.35
CA THR A 11 40.43 -19.41 -40.13
C THR A 11 39.24 -19.26 -39.19
N ILE A 12 38.03 -19.62 -39.67
CA ILE A 12 36.82 -19.75 -38.84
C ILE A 12 36.73 -21.20 -38.37
N ILE A 13 36.81 -21.43 -37.06
CA ILE A 13 36.52 -22.73 -36.45
C ILE A 13 35.05 -22.74 -36.05
N LEU A 14 34.25 -23.51 -36.79
CA LEU A 14 32.88 -23.89 -36.44
C LEU A 14 32.94 -25.18 -35.62
N LEU A 15 32.57 -25.09 -34.34
CA LEU A 15 32.27 -26.25 -33.51
C LEU A 15 30.76 -26.33 -33.34
N ALA A 16 30.14 -27.25 -34.07
CA ALA A 16 28.79 -27.71 -33.80
C ALA A 16 28.86 -28.85 -32.77
N SER A 17 28.14 -28.72 -31.65
CA SER A 17 27.85 -29.85 -30.76
C SER A 17 26.36 -29.88 -30.42
N ALA A 18 25.74 -30.91 -30.98
CA ALA A 18 24.55 -31.65 -30.59
C ALA A 18 23.67 -31.13 -29.43
N GLY A 19 22.39 -30.94 -29.76
CA GLY A 19 21.23 -31.40 -29.00
C GLY A 19 21.28 -31.36 -27.47
N ALA A 20 20.80 -30.25 -26.91
CA ALA A 20 20.15 -30.24 -25.60
C ALA A 20 18.68 -29.88 -25.83
N MET A 21 17.79 -30.85 -25.65
CA MET A 21 16.35 -30.62 -25.46
C MET A 21 16.19 -29.55 -24.38
N ARG A 22 15.70 -28.37 -24.77
CA ARG A 22 15.20 -27.39 -23.80
C ARG A 22 13.97 -28.03 -23.15
N PRO A 23 13.85 -28.06 -21.82
CA PRO A 23 12.55 -28.37 -21.23
C PRO A 23 11.60 -27.27 -21.69
N GLU A 24 10.57 -27.63 -22.45
CA GLU A 24 9.41 -26.78 -22.64
C GLU A 24 8.88 -26.45 -21.24
N SER A 25 9.16 -25.24 -20.78
CA SER A 25 8.45 -24.69 -19.64
C SER A 25 7.02 -24.51 -20.11
N THR A 26 6.17 -25.49 -19.82
CA THR A 26 4.73 -25.28 -19.74
C THR A 26 4.47 -24.33 -18.57
N ARG A 27 4.78 -23.04 -18.76
CA ARG A 27 4.06 -22.01 -18.05
C ARG A 27 2.62 -22.23 -18.45
N SER A 28 1.84 -22.83 -17.57
CA SER A 28 0.40 -22.60 -17.54
C SER A 28 0.23 -21.12 -17.85
N ALA A 29 -0.34 -20.80 -19.00
CA ALA A 29 -0.73 -19.43 -19.30
C ALA A 29 -1.74 -19.09 -18.20
N GLY A 30 -1.24 -18.46 -17.14
CA GLY A 30 -2.06 -18.08 -16.00
C GLY A 30 -3.26 -17.34 -16.55
N LYS A 31 -4.46 -17.72 -16.08
CA LYS A 31 -5.71 -17.08 -16.47
C LYS A 31 -5.48 -15.57 -16.43
N VAL A 32 -5.67 -14.89 -17.57
CA VAL A 32 -5.50 -13.43 -17.65
C VAL A 32 -6.38 -12.83 -16.56
N LEU A 33 -5.76 -12.12 -15.61
CA LEU A 33 -6.49 -11.45 -14.55
C LEU A 33 -7.23 -10.28 -15.18
N ASP A 34 -8.55 -10.23 -15.01
CA ASP A 34 -9.33 -9.06 -15.33
C ASP A 34 -9.15 -8.04 -14.18
N PRO A 35 -8.53 -6.87 -14.44
CA PRO A 35 -8.28 -5.88 -13.41
C PRO A 35 -9.56 -5.27 -12.82
N LEU A 36 -10.73 -5.54 -13.41
CA LEU A 36 -12.03 -5.07 -12.95
C LEU A 36 -12.79 -6.13 -12.13
N VAL A 37 -12.31 -7.37 -12.11
CA VAL A 37 -12.97 -8.47 -11.41
C VAL A 37 -12.25 -8.72 -10.08
N SER A 38 -13.00 -8.66 -8.98
CA SER A 38 -12.51 -9.06 -7.66
C SER A 38 -12.00 -10.50 -7.69
N GLY A 39 -10.98 -10.77 -6.87
CA GLY A 39 -10.46 -12.10 -6.69
C GLY A 39 -11.44 -13.02 -5.94
N PRO A 40 -11.08 -14.29 -5.72
CA PRO A 40 -11.98 -15.30 -5.19
C PRO A 40 -12.33 -15.11 -3.71
N TYR A 41 -11.60 -14.27 -2.98
CA TYR A 41 -11.83 -14.08 -1.55
C TYR A 41 -12.81 -12.94 -1.27
N PRO A 42 -13.85 -13.16 -0.45
CA PRO A 42 -14.55 -12.07 0.22
C PRO A 42 -13.57 -11.24 1.05
N VAL A 43 -13.86 -9.95 1.24
CA VAL A 43 -12.94 -9.02 1.89
C VAL A 43 -13.50 -8.54 3.23
N GLY A 44 -12.65 -8.60 4.26
CA GLY A 44 -12.89 -7.96 5.54
C GLY A 44 -12.02 -6.71 5.69
N VAL A 45 -12.47 -5.77 6.51
CA VAL A 45 -11.66 -4.62 6.92
C VAL A 45 -11.87 -4.31 8.40
N THR A 46 -10.78 -4.04 9.11
CA THR A 46 -10.82 -3.63 10.52
C THR A 46 -10.01 -2.35 10.72
N THR A 47 -10.41 -1.54 11.69
CA THR A 47 -9.68 -0.35 12.12
C THR A 47 -9.03 -0.64 13.44
N THR A 48 -7.78 -0.23 13.59
CA THR A 48 -7.04 -0.32 14.84
C THR A 48 -6.23 0.95 15.07
N VAL A 49 -5.83 1.18 16.31
CA VAL A 49 -5.00 2.31 16.69
C VAL A 49 -3.71 1.78 17.27
N PHE A 50 -2.60 2.07 16.60
CA PHE A 50 -1.27 1.75 17.10
C PHE A 50 -0.63 2.99 17.71
N VAL A 51 0.06 2.81 18.83
CA VAL A 51 0.77 3.88 19.53
C VAL A 51 2.24 3.52 19.60
N ASP A 52 3.06 4.29 18.89
CA ASP A 52 4.51 4.23 18.98
C ASP A 52 4.97 5.10 20.15
N ALA A 53 5.14 4.47 21.31
CA ALA A 53 5.55 5.14 22.53
C ALA A 53 7.00 5.66 22.48
N ALA A 54 7.82 5.19 21.53
CA ALA A 54 9.22 5.59 21.41
C ALA A 54 9.40 6.91 20.66
N ARG A 55 8.36 7.39 19.94
CA ARG A 55 8.40 8.65 19.19
C ARG A 55 7.35 9.62 19.70
N THR A 56 7.76 10.88 19.87
CA THR A 56 6.84 11.99 20.15
C THR A 56 6.41 12.62 18.84
N ASP A 57 5.10 12.80 18.67
CA ASP A 57 4.51 13.47 17.53
C ASP A 57 4.79 14.97 17.57
N ALA A 58 5.33 15.52 16.48
CA ALA A 58 5.73 16.93 16.41
C ALA A 58 4.54 17.90 16.60
N LEU A 59 3.33 17.50 16.23
CA LEU A 59 2.14 18.34 16.28
C LEU A 59 1.40 18.18 17.61
N THR A 60 1.06 16.96 17.98
CA THR A 60 0.24 16.66 19.17
C THR A 60 1.03 16.70 20.47
N LYS A 61 2.37 16.59 20.40
CA LYS A 61 3.29 16.47 21.55
C LYS A 61 3.09 15.22 22.40
N GLU A 62 2.25 14.30 21.94
CA GLU A 62 1.98 12.99 22.55
C GLU A 62 2.77 11.89 21.82
N SER A 63 2.66 10.64 22.28
CA SER A 63 3.19 9.49 21.54
C SER A 63 2.60 9.40 20.13
N ARG A 64 3.44 9.09 19.14
CA ARG A 64 3.05 8.99 17.73
C ARG A 64 1.98 7.90 17.57
N THR A 65 0.77 8.34 17.25
CA THR A 65 -0.40 7.46 17.16
C THR A 65 -0.80 7.30 15.69
N LEU A 66 -1.17 6.09 15.27
CA LEU A 66 -1.55 5.75 13.90
C LEU A 66 -2.90 5.03 13.90
N VAL A 67 -3.95 5.73 13.45
CA VAL A 67 -5.24 5.10 13.15
C VAL A 67 -5.10 4.37 11.81
N THR A 68 -5.34 3.07 11.79
CA THR A 68 -4.92 2.20 10.68
C THR A 68 -6.08 1.32 10.23
N GLU A 69 -6.34 1.30 8.93
CA GLU A 69 -7.21 0.31 8.31
C GLU A 69 -6.38 -0.90 7.85
N ILE A 70 -6.93 -2.09 8.03
CA ILE A 70 -6.33 -3.35 7.60
C ILE A 70 -7.37 -4.11 6.79
N TRP A 71 -7.15 -4.25 5.48
CA TRP A 71 -7.95 -5.09 4.60
C TRP A 71 -7.34 -6.48 4.50
N TYR A 72 -8.19 -7.51 4.46
CA TYR A 72 -7.73 -8.89 4.47
C TYR A 72 -8.73 -9.85 3.81
N PRO A 73 -8.27 -11.02 3.34
CA PRO A 73 -9.16 -12.10 2.91
C PRO A 73 -10.02 -12.54 4.10
N ALA A 74 -11.34 -12.45 3.94
CA ALA A 74 -12.31 -12.89 4.92
C ALA A 74 -12.85 -14.29 4.58
N VAL A 75 -13.48 -14.90 5.56
CA VAL A 75 -14.12 -16.22 5.45
C VAL A 75 -15.32 -16.20 4.49
N ASP A 76 -15.67 -17.36 3.92
CA ASP A 76 -16.64 -17.46 2.82
C ASP A 76 -18.03 -16.96 3.20
N GLU A 77 -18.39 -17.05 4.49
CA GLU A 77 -19.66 -16.58 5.03
C GLU A 77 -19.83 -15.05 4.95
N THR A 78 -18.75 -14.33 4.63
CA THR A 78 -18.77 -12.87 4.39
C THR A 78 -19.42 -12.53 3.05
N THR A 79 -19.51 -13.48 2.12
CA THR A 79 -20.08 -13.26 0.79
C THR A 79 -21.53 -12.79 0.87
N GLY A 80 -21.84 -11.69 0.20
CA GLY A 80 -23.20 -11.16 0.13
C GLY A 80 -23.67 -10.38 1.36
N LEU A 81 -22.83 -10.23 2.39
CA LEU A 81 -23.14 -9.35 3.52
C LEU A 81 -23.20 -7.87 3.07
N PRO A 82 -23.94 -7.01 3.81
CA PRO A 82 -24.05 -5.61 3.48
C PRO A 82 -22.69 -4.91 3.41
N LYS A 83 -22.52 -4.09 2.37
CA LYS A 83 -21.32 -3.26 2.20
C LYS A 83 -21.31 -2.10 3.17
N ASN A 84 -20.10 -1.63 3.49
CA ASN A 84 -19.88 -0.51 4.38
C ASN A 84 -20.28 0.81 3.72
N LYS A 85 -20.72 1.78 4.51
CA LYS A 85 -20.76 3.20 4.14
C LYS A 85 -19.42 3.86 4.47
N PHE A 86 -19.16 5.03 3.89
CA PHE A 86 -17.99 5.82 4.27
C PHE A 86 -17.97 6.13 5.78
N SER A 87 -19.13 6.38 6.37
CA SER A 87 -19.30 6.66 7.79
C SER A 87 -18.87 5.51 8.71
N ASP A 88 -18.94 4.26 8.24
CA ASP A 88 -18.50 3.08 9.01
C ASP A 88 -16.97 3.04 9.20
N PHE A 89 -16.23 3.81 8.39
CA PHE A 89 -14.78 3.99 8.54
C PHE A 89 -14.42 5.12 9.49
N ILE A 90 -15.36 5.72 10.23
CA ILE A 90 -15.07 6.82 11.13
C ILE A 90 -15.11 6.31 12.58
N PRO A 91 -13.95 6.22 13.27
CA PRO A 91 -13.92 5.76 14.64
C PRO A 91 -14.76 6.65 15.55
N GLY A 92 -15.67 6.04 16.31
CA GLY A 92 -16.61 6.77 17.18
C GLY A 92 -17.86 7.29 16.46
N GLY A 93 -18.04 6.99 15.17
CA GLY A 93 -19.21 7.35 14.38
C GLY A 93 -19.22 8.79 13.88
N ILE A 94 -20.33 9.20 13.29
CA ILE A 94 -20.52 10.54 12.74
C ILE A 94 -21.04 11.49 13.81
N THR A 95 -20.25 12.50 14.15
CA THR A 95 -20.66 13.63 14.98
C THR A 95 -21.00 14.84 14.10
N PRO A 96 -21.83 15.80 14.57
CA PRO A 96 -22.07 17.03 13.81
C PRO A 96 -20.79 17.80 13.48
N GLN A 97 -19.81 17.75 14.39
CA GLN A 97 -18.49 18.33 14.16
C GLN A 97 -17.75 17.60 13.03
N PHE A 98 -17.76 16.26 13.03
CA PHE A 98 -17.16 15.48 11.95
C PHE A 98 -17.84 15.80 10.62
N GLU A 99 -19.17 15.87 10.58
CA GLU A 99 -19.91 16.16 9.35
C GLU A 99 -19.54 17.54 8.79
N ALA A 100 -19.41 18.55 9.65
CA ALA A 100 -18.93 19.88 9.26
C ALA A 100 -17.49 19.85 8.71
N LEU A 101 -16.58 19.14 9.39
CA LEU A 101 -15.19 19.00 8.95
C LEU A 101 -15.05 18.20 7.66
N ALA A 102 -15.83 17.13 7.50
CA ALA A 102 -15.88 16.34 6.28
C ALA A 102 -16.38 17.17 5.10
N LYS A 103 -17.38 18.03 5.30
CA LYS A 103 -17.85 18.98 4.28
C LYS A 103 -16.76 19.92 3.81
N ILE A 104 -15.93 20.41 4.73
CA ILE A 104 -14.79 21.28 4.42
C ILE A 104 -13.70 20.50 3.68
N GLY A 105 -13.31 19.33 4.19
CA GLY A 105 -12.23 18.51 3.65
C GLY A 105 -12.55 17.94 2.26
N TYR A 106 -13.73 17.35 2.08
CA TYR A 106 -14.18 16.76 0.82
C TYR A 106 -14.84 17.76 -0.13
N ARG A 107 -15.11 18.99 0.33
CA ARG A 107 -15.85 20.03 -0.42
C ARG A 107 -17.23 19.57 -0.90
N LYS A 108 -17.80 18.56 -0.23
CA LYS A 108 -19.07 17.89 -0.52
C LYS A 108 -19.77 17.50 0.78
N PRO A 109 -21.11 17.53 0.87
CA PRO A 109 -21.83 16.99 2.02
C PRO A 109 -21.50 15.50 2.24
N LEU A 110 -21.54 15.04 3.49
CA LEU A 110 -21.25 13.64 3.82
C LEU A 110 -22.14 12.66 3.05
N SER A 111 -23.41 12.99 2.83
CA SER A 111 -24.32 12.14 2.06
C SER A 111 -23.87 11.94 0.60
N GLU A 112 -23.18 12.91 0.01
CA GLU A 112 -22.60 12.77 -1.34
C GLU A 112 -21.31 11.95 -1.31
N VAL A 113 -20.50 12.11 -0.26
CA VAL A 113 -19.32 11.26 -0.02
C VAL A 113 -19.76 9.79 0.13
N GLU A 114 -20.80 9.52 0.92
CA GLU A 114 -21.35 8.16 1.08
C GLU A 114 -21.82 7.55 -0.23
N ARG A 115 -22.53 8.32 -1.07
CA ARG A 115 -22.99 7.84 -2.39
C ARG A 115 -21.86 7.52 -3.35
N ALA A 116 -20.76 8.28 -3.28
CA ALA A 116 -19.59 8.08 -4.14
C ALA A 116 -18.61 7.03 -3.58
N PHE A 117 -18.73 6.66 -2.30
CA PHE A 117 -17.81 5.75 -1.64
C PHE A 117 -18.10 4.31 -2.03
N TRP A 118 -17.21 3.75 -2.86
CA TRP A 118 -17.27 2.36 -3.27
C TRP A 118 -16.32 1.49 -2.44
N ASN A 119 -16.83 0.36 -1.97
CA ASN A 119 -16.05 -0.73 -1.38
C ASN A 119 -16.71 -2.09 -1.67
N SER A 120 -15.94 -3.15 -1.50
CA SER A 120 -16.38 -4.54 -1.52
C SER A 120 -16.04 -5.29 -0.22
N SER A 121 -15.57 -4.57 0.79
CA SER A 121 -15.26 -5.12 2.11
C SER A 121 -16.44 -5.07 3.06
N VAL A 122 -16.33 -5.85 4.14
CA VAL A 122 -17.28 -5.89 5.26
C VAL A 122 -16.54 -5.60 6.55
N ARG A 123 -17.07 -4.69 7.38
CA ARG A 123 -16.48 -4.34 8.67
C ARG A 123 -16.30 -5.56 9.55
N ASP A 124 -15.09 -5.72 10.07
CA ASP A 124 -14.72 -6.66 11.14
C ASP A 124 -15.13 -8.12 10.86
N ALA A 125 -15.26 -8.47 9.57
CA ALA A 125 -15.49 -9.84 9.14
C ALA A 125 -14.35 -10.75 9.63
N ARG A 126 -14.65 -12.02 9.88
CA ARG A 126 -13.65 -12.96 10.41
C ARG A 126 -12.53 -13.17 9.37
N VAL A 127 -11.28 -13.03 9.82
CA VAL A 127 -10.09 -13.24 8.99
C VAL A 127 -10.04 -14.70 8.53
N ARG A 128 -9.79 -14.92 7.24
CA ARG A 128 -9.65 -16.26 6.66
C ARG A 128 -8.41 -16.97 7.18
N SER A 129 -8.46 -18.30 7.22
CA SER A 129 -7.28 -19.12 7.47
C SER A 129 -6.32 -19.19 6.28
N GLY A 130 -5.03 -19.32 6.57
CA GLY A 130 -3.96 -19.27 5.58
C GLY A 130 -2.92 -18.23 5.95
N LYS A 131 -1.85 -18.14 5.14
CA LYS A 131 -0.82 -17.10 5.26
C LYS A 131 -0.87 -16.23 4.01
N PHE A 132 -1.03 -14.92 4.19
CA PHE A 132 -1.23 -13.98 3.10
C PHE A 132 -0.11 -12.93 3.08
N PRO A 133 0.48 -12.62 1.90
CA PRO A 133 1.50 -11.57 1.79
C PRO A 133 0.95 -10.21 2.22
N VAL A 134 1.83 -9.39 2.81
CA VAL A 134 1.45 -8.10 3.42
C VAL A 134 1.98 -6.92 2.62
N ILE A 135 1.09 -5.96 2.36
CA ILE A 135 1.39 -4.71 1.67
C ILE A 135 1.10 -3.55 2.64
N PHE A 136 2.07 -2.66 2.80
CA PHE A 136 1.92 -1.44 3.58
C PHE A 136 1.69 -0.28 2.62
N PHE A 137 0.49 0.30 2.65
CA PHE A 137 0.10 1.40 1.78
C PHE A 137 0.18 2.73 2.50
N SER A 138 0.77 3.73 1.86
CA SER A 138 0.88 5.10 2.38
C SER A 138 0.12 6.08 1.47
N HIS A 139 -0.77 6.89 2.06
CA HIS A 139 -1.64 7.83 1.34
C HIS A 139 -0.88 9.06 0.79
N GLY A 140 -1.51 9.92 -0.01
CA GLY A 140 -0.92 11.17 -0.48
C GLY A 140 -0.75 12.23 0.63
N ASN A 141 -0.14 13.37 0.32
CA ASN A 141 -0.07 14.48 1.28
C ASN A 141 -1.48 15.04 1.53
N GLY A 142 -1.92 15.11 2.79
CA GLY A 142 -3.30 15.49 3.12
C GLY A 142 -4.34 14.41 2.76
N GLY A 143 -3.91 13.19 2.40
CA GLY A 143 -4.78 12.05 2.11
C GLY A 143 -5.35 11.41 3.38
N THR A 144 -5.90 10.19 3.26
CA THR A 144 -6.40 9.41 4.40
C THR A 144 -6.04 7.94 4.22
N ARG A 145 -6.10 7.16 5.29
CA ARG A 145 -6.00 5.70 5.25
C ARG A 145 -6.98 5.02 4.30
N THR A 146 -8.11 5.67 4.01
CA THR A 146 -9.15 5.23 3.07
C THR A 146 -9.02 5.78 1.65
N GLN A 147 -7.93 6.50 1.32
CA GLN A 147 -7.77 7.14 0.00
C GLN A 147 -7.87 6.14 -1.17
N ASN A 148 -7.42 4.91 -0.96
CA ASN A 148 -7.33 3.88 -1.99
C ASN A 148 -8.14 2.63 -1.65
N THR A 149 -9.31 2.77 -0.99
CA THR A 149 -10.15 1.63 -0.59
C THR A 149 -10.40 0.63 -1.71
N PHE A 150 -10.72 1.10 -2.94
CA PHE A 150 -10.94 0.21 -4.08
C PHE A 150 -9.73 -0.69 -4.40
N TRP A 151 -8.52 -0.16 -4.23
CA TRP A 151 -7.26 -0.88 -4.50
C TRP A 151 -6.93 -1.84 -3.36
N CYS A 152 -7.14 -1.41 -2.11
CA CYS A 152 -6.98 -2.26 -0.94
C CYS A 152 -7.95 -3.45 -0.97
N ASP A 153 -9.23 -3.20 -1.29
CA ASP A 153 -10.25 -4.22 -1.47
C ASP A 153 -9.87 -5.19 -2.60
N TYR A 154 -9.46 -4.66 -3.75
CA TYR A 154 -9.05 -5.48 -4.89
C TYR A 154 -7.90 -6.43 -4.51
N LEU A 155 -6.85 -5.92 -3.87
CA LEU A 155 -5.73 -6.75 -3.44
C LEU A 155 -6.13 -7.76 -2.37
N ALA A 156 -6.95 -7.37 -1.41
CA ALA A 156 -7.43 -8.29 -0.39
C ALA A 156 -8.26 -9.43 -0.99
N SER A 157 -9.10 -9.14 -1.99
CA SER A 157 -9.84 -10.18 -2.71
C SER A 157 -8.93 -11.16 -3.47
N HIS A 158 -7.69 -10.76 -3.76
CA HIS A 158 -6.64 -11.57 -4.40
C HIS A 158 -5.67 -12.23 -3.41
N GLY A 159 -5.96 -12.18 -2.10
CA GLY A 159 -5.17 -12.90 -1.09
C GLY A 159 -4.03 -12.09 -0.48
N TYR A 160 -4.12 -10.76 -0.48
CA TYR A 160 -3.15 -9.89 0.21
C TYR A 160 -3.76 -9.29 1.49
N ILE A 161 -2.93 -9.03 2.49
CA ILE A 161 -3.31 -8.16 3.62
C ILE A 161 -2.74 -6.77 3.32
N VAL A 162 -3.58 -5.73 3.39
CA VAL A 162 -3.17 -4.35 3.11
C VAL A 162 -3.33 -3.50 4.37
N VAL A 163 -2.24 -2.90 4.83
CA VAL A 163 -2.16 -2.06 6.04
C VAL A 163 -2.00 -0.60 5.63
N SER A 164 -2.95 0.26 5.98
CA SER A 164 -2.97 1.68 5.59
C SER A 164 -3.21 2.58 6.81
N PRO A 165 -2.20 3.33 7.28
CA PRO A 165 -2.37 4.25 8.38
C PRO A 165 -2.80 5.65 7.92
N ASP A 166 -3.47 6.38 8.80
CA ASP A 166 -3.42 7.83 8.80
C ASP A 166 -2.08 8.24 9.43
N HIS A 167 -1.27 8.97 8.67
CA HIS A 167 -0.07 9.58 9.20
C HIS A 167 -0.45 10.86 9.96
N THR A 168 -0.47 10.80 11.30
CA THR A 168 -0.93 11.89 12.17
C THR A 168 -0.29 13.24 11.82
N GLY A 169 -1.10 14.29 11.73
CA GLY A 169 -0.72 15.63 11.29
C GLY A 169 -0.55 15.81 9.77
N ASN A 170 -0.47 14.71 9.00
CA ASN A 170 -0.36 14.73 7.54
C ASN A 170 -1.53 14.07 6.80
N ALA A 171 -2.39 13.34 7.49
CA ALA A 171 -3.70 12.94 6.98
C ALA A 171 -4.70 14.11 7.05
N MET A 172 -5.71 14.11 6.18
CA MET A 172 -6.77 15.12 6.12
C MET A 172 -7.36 15.38 7.52
N MET A 173 -7.65 14.28 8.23
CA MET A 173 -8.12 14.27 9.60
C MET A 173 -7.85 12.91 10.21
N THR A 174 -7.28 12.89 11.42
CA THR A 174 -7.09 11.68 12.24
C THR A 174 -7.87 11.85 13.54
N ILE A 175 -8.69 10.87 13.92
CA ILE A 175 -9.45 10.93 15.19
C ILE A 175 -8.68 10.15 16.25
N ILE A 176 -8.12 10.86 17.23
CA ILE A 176 -7.36 10.28 18.34
C ILE A 176 -8.11 10.55 19.63
N LYS A 177 -8.53 9.49 20.34
CA LYS A 177 -9.28 9.61 21.62
C LYS A 177 -10.51 10.53 21.47
N GLY A 178 -11.22 10.42 20.34
CA GLY A 178 -12.40 11.24 20.02
C GLY A 178 -12.10 12.68 19.57
N LYS A 179 -10.83 13.09 19.49
CA LYS A 179 -10.42 14.44 19.09
C LYS A 179 -9.86 14.44 17.67
N PRO A 180 -10.32 15.34 16.78
CA PRO A 180 -9.77 15.45 15.44
C PRO A 180 -8.41 16.17 15.46
N VAL A 181 -7.41 15.54 14.85
CA VAL A 181 -6.12 16.13 14.48
C VAL A 181 -6.15 16.39 12.99
N MET A 182 -6.19 17.66 12.60
CA MET A 182 -6.33 18.07 11.20
C MET A 182 -4.99 18.11 10.48
N TYR A 183 -5.04 17.96 9.15
CA TYR A 183 -3.88 18.19 8.28
C TYR A 183 -3.23 19.55 8.52
N GLN A 184 -1.90 19.56 8.70
CA GLN A 184 -1.11 20.77 8.83
C GLN A 184 -0.10 20.88 7.67
N PRO A 185 -0.33 21.75 6.67
CA PRO A 185 0.59 21.91 5.53
C PRO A 185 2.03 22.24 5.92
N LYS A 186 2.21 22.99 7.01
CA LYS A 186 3.53 23.38 7.54
C LYS A 186 4.32 22.19 8.12
N GLU A 187 3.65 21.09 8.44
CA GLU A 187 4.26 19.88 9.01
C GLU A 187 4.71 18.88 7.94
N ARG A 188 4.64 19.24 6.64
CA ARG A 188 5.01 18.31 5.55
C ARG A 188 6.45 17.81 5.65
N ASP A 189 7.37 18.65 6.09
CA ASP A 189 8.79 18.27 6.23
C ASP A 189 9.01 17.30 7.40
N ASN A 190 8.34 17.54 8.53
CA ASN A 190 8.31 16.60 9.66
C ASN A 190 7.67 15.27 9.22
N ALA A 191 6.57 15.33 8.47
CA ALA A 191 5.93 14.15 7.92
C ALA A 191 6.84 13.37 6.96
N ALA A 192 7.70 14.03 6.19
CA ALA A 192 8.68 13.34 5.34
C ALA A 192 9.64 12.45 6.15
N GLN A 193 9.94 12.84 7.39
CA GLN A 193 10.78 12.07 8.31
C GLN A 193 10.01 10.99 9.07
N ASP A 194 8.77 11.27 9.47
CA ASP A 194 7.98 10.36 10.30
C ASP A 194 7.29 9.26 9.51
N ARG A 195 6.79 9.56 8.31
CA ARG A 195 5.98 8.62 7.53
C ARG A 195 6.70 7.30 7.23
N PRO A 196 8.00 7.26 6.87
CA PRO A 196 8.71 5.99 6.71
C PRO A 196 8.84 5.21 8.02
N LYS A 197 9.09 5.90 9.14
CA LYS A 197 9.17 5.30 10.47
C LYS A 197 7.84 4.72 10.92
N ASP A 198 6.73 5.38 10.56
CA ASP A 198 5.38 4.88 10.82
C ASP A 198 5.14 3.52 10.14
N ILE A 199 5.52 3.38 8.87
CA ILE A 199 5.36 2.12 8.13
C ILE A 199 6.26 1.01 8.70
N ILE A 200 7.50 1.34 9.06
CA ILE A 200 8.43 0.39 9.72
C ILE A 200 7.87 -0.08 11.06
N PHE A 201 7.35 0.85 11.87
CA PHE A 201 6.70 0.52 13.13
C PHE A 201 5.48 -0.38 12.93
N LEU A 202 4.66 -0.14 11.89
CA LEU A 202 3.54 -1.02 11.58
C LEU A 202 3.99 -2.42 11.17
N LEU A 203 5.12 -2.57 10.48
CA LEU A 203 5.71 -3.89 10.22
C LEU A 203 6.08 -4.62 11.53
N ASP A 204 6.61 -3.90 12.52
CA ASP A 204 6.88 -4.46 13.84
C ASP A 204 5.58 -4.91 14.52
N GLN A 205 4.54 -4.08 14.47
CA GLN A 205 3.21 -4.42 15.03
C GLN A 205 2.59 -5.63 14.33
N MET A 206 2.68 -5.70 13.00
CA MET A 206 2.20 -6.87 12.23
C MET A 206 2.98 -8.13 12.58
N THR A 207 4.28 -8.02 12.90
CA THR A 207 5.09 -9.14 13.39
C THR A 207 4.57 -9.66 14.74
N LEU A 208 4.26 -8.75 15.68
CA LEU A 208 3.68 -9.11 16.97
C LEU A 208 2.29 -9.75 16.83
N TRP A 209 1.44 -9.19 15.96
CA TRP A 209 0.11 -9.72 15.69
C TRP A 209 0.18 -11.11 15.08
N ASN A 210 1.08 -11.33 14.13
CA ASN A 210 1.32 -12.65 13.55
C ASN A 210 1.82 -13.66 14.61
N GLY A 211 2.55 -13.19 15.63
CA GLY A 211 2.97 -13.95 16.80
C GLY A 211 1.89 -14.18 17.86
N GLY A 212 0.69 -13.60 17.70
CA GLY A 212 -0.46 -13.83 18.58
C GLY A 212 -0.88 -12.65 19.47
N ALA A 213 -0.24 -11.48 19.35
CA ALA A 213 -0.67 -10.28 20.09
C ALA A 213 -2.09 -9.83 19.70
N ASP A 214 -2.54 -10.17 18.49
CA ASP A 214 -3.95 -10.11 18.08
C ASP A 214 -4.33 -11.50 17.54
N SER A 215 -5.24 -12.18 18.24
CA SER A 215 -5.61 -13.56 17.92
C SER A 215 -6.32 -13.70 16.57
N ARG A 216 -6.90 -12.62 16.02
CA ARG A 216 -7.54 -12.62 14.69
C ARG A 216 -6.50 -12.86 13.59
N PHE A 217 -5.28 -12.38 13.81
CA PHE A 217 -4.19 -12.33 12.84
C PHE A 217 -3.05 -13.32 13.14
N ALA A 218 -3.12 -14.04 14.26
CA ALA A 218 -2.12 -15.04 14.65
C ALA A 218 -1.87 -16.07 13.53
N GLY A 219 -0.63 -16.14 13.05
CA GLY A 219 -0.20 -17.03 11.98
C GLY A 219 -0.84 -16.75 10.61
N ARG A 220 -1.47 -15.59 10.39
CA ARG A 220 -2.16 -15.22 9.14
C ARG A 220 -1.31 -14.42 8.16
N LEU A 221 -0.20 -13.85 8.61
CA LEU A 221 0.61 -12.92 7.81
C LEU A 221 1.86 -13.60 7.28
N ASP A 222 2.10 -13.51 5.97
CA ASP A 222 3.41 -13.78 5.37
C ASP A 222 4.22 -12.47 5.33
N LEU A 223 5.08 -12.32 6.34
CA LEU A 223 5.98 -11.19 6.53
C LEU A 223 7.39 -11.47 5.98
N SER A 224 7.57 -12.53 5.19
CA SER A 224 8.89 -12.83 4.60
C SER A 224 9.26 -11.87 3.47
N LYS A 225 8.25 -11.27 2.81
CA LYS A 225 8.41 -10.35 1.68
C LYS A 225 7.42 -9.17 1.73
N PRO A 226 7.43 -8.34 2.78
CA PRO A 226 6.54 -7.20 2.87
C PRO A 226 6.83 -6.20 1.74
N VAL A 227 5.76 -5.62 1.19
CA VAL A 227 5.82 -4.65 0.09
C VAL A 227 5.44 -3.27 0.62
N ALA A 228 6.23 -2.25 0.27
CA ALA A 228 5.87 -0.85 0.52
C ALA A 228 5.18 -0.27 -0.72
N ALA A 229 4.02 0.34 -0.53
CA ALA A 229 3.26 0.95 -1.60
C ALA A 229 2.78 2.35 -1.20
N GLY A 230 2.54 3.22 -2.17
CA GLY A 230 1.91 4.50 -1.87
C GLY A 230 1.60 5.34 -3.10
N MET A 231 0.83 6.39 -2.86
CA MET A 231 0.41 7.35 -3.88
C MET A 231 0.91 8.75 -3.56
N SER A 232 1.42 9.48 -4.57
CA SER A 232 1.95 10.83 -4.45
C SER A 232 3.02 10.89 -3.34
N PHE A 233 2.83 11.65 -2.26
CA PHE A 233 3.75 11.68 -1.12
C PHE A 233 3.90 10.31 -0.41
N GLY A 234 2.92 9.43 -0.57
CA GLY A 234 3.01 8.04 -0.18
C GLY A 234 4.04 7.25 -1.00
N SER A 235 4.27 7.59 -2.27
CA SER A 235 5.34 6.97 -3.08
C SER A 235 6.71 7.32 -2.54
N PHE A 236 6.93 8.59 -2.17
CA PHE A 236 8.13 9.01 -1.45
C PHE A 236 8.31 8.19 -0.17
N THR A 237 7.22 8.03 0.60
CA THR A 237 7.23 7.22 1.83
C THR A 237 7.63 5.77 1.54
N ALA A 238 7.01 5.12 0.56
CA ALA A 238 7.26 3.72 0.22
C ALA A 238 8.71 3.47 -0.24
N ILE A 239 9.25 4.37 -1.05
CA ILE A 239 10.65 4.33 -1.48
C ILE A 239 11.59 4.48 -0.28
N ARG A 240 11.32 5.45 0.59
CA ARG A 240 12.19 5.73 1.74
C ARG A 240 12.16 4.62 2.79
N VAL A 241 11.02 3.94 2.94
CA VAL A 241 10.91 2.72 3.75
C VAL A 241 11.89 1.65 3.26
N ALA A 242 11.93 1.39 1.96
CA ALA A 242 12.82 0.38 1.38
C ALA A 242 14.32 0.77 1.48
N ASP A 243 14.65 2.06 1.51
CA ASP A 243 16.01 2.53 1.79
C ASP A 243 16.42 2.33 3.26
N LEU A 244 15.47 2.52 4.18
CA LEU A 244 15.73 2.54 5.63
C LEU A 244 15.64 1.16 6.28
N ASP A 245 14.84 0.25 5.72
CA ASP A 245 14.58 -1.06 6.30
C ASP A 245 14.64 -2.18 5.26
N THR A 246 15.69 -2.99 5.36
CA THR A 246 15.98 -4.10 4.46
C THR A 246 14.94 -5.23 4.50
N ARG A 247 14.00 -5.23 5.45
CA ARG A 247 12.92 -6.22 5.51
C ARG A 247 11.94 -6.04 4.35
N PHE A 248 11.72 -4.82 3.85
CA PHE A 248 10.86 -4.57 2.69
C PHE A 248 11.51 -5.09 1.40
N LYS A 249 10.73 -5.82 0.59
CA LYS A 249 11.26 -6.59 -0.56
C LYS A 249 10.78 -6.12 -1.92
N ALA A 250 9.84 -5.18 -1.97
CA ALA A 250 9.43 -4.52 -3.22
C ALA A 250 8.78 -3.17 -2.94
N VAL A 251 8.75 -2.32 -3.96
CA VAL A 251 8.12 -1.00 -3.94
C VAL A 251 7.08 -0.86 -5.05
N ILE A 252 5.91 -0.30 -4.72
CA ILE A 252 4.90 0.16 -5.69
C ILE A 252 4.67 1.67 -5.48
N ALA A 253 5.19 2.48 -6.39
CA ALA A 253 5.09 3.94 -6.35
C ALA A 253 4.07 4.45 -7.38
N MET A 254 3.04 5.19 -6.93
CA MET A 254 1.97 5.70 -7.79
C MET A 254 1.99 7.24 -7.84
N ALA A 255 1.97 7.83 -9.04
CA ALA A 255 1.86 9.27 -9.27
C ALA A 255 2.92 10.14 -8.57
N ALA A 256 4.11 9.58 -8.32
CA ALA A 256 5.31 10.31 -7.90
C ALA A 256 6.57 9.44 -8.06
N ALA A 257 7.71 10.09 -8.21
CA ALA A 257 9.04 9.50 -8.23
C ALA A 257 9.92 10.22 -7.18
N PRO A 258 11.04 9.61 -6.75
CA PRO A 258 11.94 10.23 -5.79
C PRO A 258 12.63 11.47 -6.40
N GLU A 259 12.85 12.50 -5.59
CA GLU A 259 13.50 13.76 -6.03
C GLU A 259 15.00 13.59 -6.31
N THR A 260 15.61 12.54 -5.76
CA THR A 260 17.03 12.21 -5.95
C THR A 260 17.19 10.74 -6.32
N HIS A 261 18.34 10.38 -6.89
CA HIS A 261 18.66 9.00 -7.25
C HIS A 261 18.61 8.10 -6.02
N THR A 262 17.85 7.01 -6.10
CA THR A 262 17.77 5.99 -5.04
C THR A 262 18.50 4.73 -5.49
N ASN A 263 19.29 4.13 -4.60
CA ASN A 263 20.00 2.86 -4.87
C ASN A 263 19.14 1.66 -4.45
N LEU A 264 17.86 1.67 -4.79
CA LEU A 264 16.94 0.60 -4.40
C LEU A 264 17.46 -0.74 -4.90
N GLN A 265 17.72 -1.66 -3.98
CA GLN A 265 18.16 -3.03 -4.27
C GLN A 265 16.96 -4.00 -4.37
N VAL A 266 15.75 -3.46 -4.43
CA VAL A 266 14.50 -4.21 -4.46
C VAL A 266 13.72 -3.93 -5.75
N PRO A 267 13.00 -4.92 -6.31
CA PRO A 267 12.08 -4.69 -7.42
C PRO A 267 11.14 -3.52 -7.14
N SER A 268 11.08 -2.58 -8.07
CA SER A 268 10.33 -1.33 -7.90
C SER A 268 9.49 -1.04 -9.14
N LEU A 269 8.18 -0.87 -8.95
CA LEU A 269 7.22 -0.51 -10.00
C LEU A 269 6.79 0.95 -9.81
N TYR A 270 6.95 1.76 -10.86
CA TYR A 270 6.55 3.17 -10.89
C TYR A 270 5.39 3.36 -11.87
N LEU A 271 4.23 3.74 -11.35
CA LEU A 271 3.04 4.09 -12.11
C LEU A 271 2.95 5.61 -12.19
N LEU A 272 3.46 6.18 -13.27
CA LEU A 272 3.50 7.63 -13.48
C LEU A 272 2.37 8.06 -14.40
N GLU A 273 1.67 9.13 -14.02
CA GLU A 273 0.72 9.79 -14.91
C GLU A 273 1.44 10.88 -15.70
N THR A 274 1.34 10.84 -17.03
CA THR A 274 1.74 11.98 -17.85
C THR A 274 0.64 13.02 -17.78
N ARG A 275 0.95 14.27 -17.44
CA ARG A 275 -0.02 15.39 -17.52
C ARG A 275 -0.57 15.44 -18.94
N THR A 276 -1.78 14.94 -19.17
CA THR A 276 -2.58 15.38 -20.32
C THR A 276 -2.98 16.81 -20.00
N LYS A 277 -2.42 17.78 -20.73
CA LYS A 277 -3.01 19.12 -20.74
C LYS A 277 -4.48 18.92 -21.08
N ARG A 278 -5.40 19.21 -20.15
CA ARG A 278 -6.78 19.51 -20.56
C ARG A 278 -6.64 20.71 -21.49
N SER A 279 -6.96 20.52 -22.76
CA SER A 279 -7.24 21.64 -23.65
C SER A 279 -8.37 22.42 -22.98
N GLU A 280 -8.07 23.66 -22.59
CA GLU A 280 -9.08 24.66 -22.22
C GLU A 280 -10.03 24.92 -23.38
#